data_AF-A0A4S4KEW2-F1
#
_entry.id   AF-A0A4S4KEW2-F1
#
_cell.length_a   1.000
_cell.length_b   1.000
_cell.length_c   1.000
_cell.angle_alpha   90.00
_cell.angle_beta   90.00
_cell.angle_gamma   90.00
#
_symmetry.space_group_name_H-M   'P 1'
#
loop_
_entity.id
_entity.type
_entity.pdbx_description
1 polymer ?
#
loop_
_entity_poly.entity_id
_entity_poly.type
_entity_poly.pdbx_seq_one_letter_code
_entity_poly.pdbx_strand_id
1 'polypeptide(L)'
;MSTPAPTREAHLSKPNNFDGDKSYACHFLSSCQAYLSLNERIYNTDKSKIIFVLSFMQEKAAGDWATNRTTVALAPNPTTNTPTGFGTWVDFLNDFRNTFITTDDSADAVTISLSIHLITSLRLSIHLISSLCLLQQ
;
A
#
# COMPACT_ATOMS: atom_id res chain seq x y z
N MET A 1 -19.95 -25.63 -18.93
CA MET A 1 -19.59 -24.38 -18.22
C MET A 1 -18.31 -24.66 -17.45
N SER A 2 -17.20 -24.03 -17.79
CA SER A 2 -15.93 -24.22 -17.08
C SER A 2 -15.85 -23.23 -15.93
N THR A 3 -15.84 -23.74 -14.70
CA THR A 3 -15.61 -22.95 -13.48
C THR A 3 -14.24 -22.26 -13.57
N PRO A 4 -14.12 -20.95 -13.31
CA PRO A 4 -12.81 -20.30 -13.27
C PRO A 4 -12.01 -20.89 -12.12
N ALA A 5 -10.77 -21.29 -12.38
CA ALA A 5 -9.87 -21.79 -11.33
C ALA A 5 -9.70 -20.73 -10.23
N PRO A 6 -9.66 -21.13 -8.95
CA PRO A 6 -9.41 -20.19 -7.87
C PRO A 6 -8.06 -19.51 -8.07
N THR A 7 -8.05 -18.18 -8.10
CA THR A 7 -6.84 -17.36 -8.18
C THR A 7 -6.00 -17.65 -6.94
N ARG A 8 -4.93 -18.42 -7.10
CA ARG A 8 -3.99 -18.80 -6.02
C ARG A 8 -3.08 -17.60 -5.71
N GLU A 9 -2.89 -17.29 -4.43
CA GLU A 9 -1.89 -16.29 -4.02
C GLU A 9 -0.50 -16.74 -4.50
N ALA A 10 0.24 -15.83 -5.13
CA ALA A 10 1.61 -16.09 -5.53
C ALA A 10 2.50 -16.10 -4.28
N HIS A 11 3.36 -17.11 -4.19
CA HIS A 11 4.11 -17.40 -2.98
C HIS A 11 5.38 -16.57 -2.92
N LEU A 12 5.25 -15.32 -2.46
CA LEU A 12 6.36 -14.53 -1.93
C LEU A 12 6.43 -14.78 -0.41
N SER A 13 7.62 -14.76 0.18
CA SER A 13 7.74 -14.73 1.64
C SER A 13 6.94 -13.55 2.19
N LYS A 14 6.08 -13.83 3.18
CA LYS A 14 5.29 -12.78 3.83
C LYS A 14 6.22 -11.80 4.55
N PRO A 15 5.83 -10.51 4.67
CA PRO A 15 6.60 -9.55 5.45
C PRO A 15 6.77 -10.01 6.90
N ASN A 16 7.89 -9.63 7.53
CA ASN A 16 8.07 -9.79 8.96
C ASN A 16 7.15 -8.82 9.72
N ASN A 17 6.84 -9.14 10.98
CA ASN A 17 6.09 -8.24 11.84
C ASN A 17 6.90 -6.95 12.08
N PHE A 18 6.20 -5.83 12.07
CA PHE A 18 6.75 -4.50 12.28
C PHE A 18 6.39 -4.01 13.68
N ASP A 19 7.39 -3.56 14.42
CA ASP A 19 7.26 -3.11 15.80
C ASP A 19 7.26 -1.57 15.96
N GLY A 20 7.47 -0.85 14.85
CA GLY A 20 7.54 0.61 14.83
C GLY A 20 8.96 1.16 14.70
N ASP A 21 9.99 0.33 14.55
CA ASP A 21 11.36 0.77 14.30
C ASP A 21 11.48 1.58 12.99
N LYS A 22 11.76 2.88 13.13
CA LYS A 22 11.86 3.81 12.00
C LYS A 22 12.96 3.43 11.01
N SER A 23 14.03 2.77 11.47
CA SER A 23 15.11 2.30 10.58
C SER A 23 14.66 1.17 9.65
N TYR A 24 13.64 0.40 10.06
CA TYR A 24 13.08 -0.72 9.31
C TYR A 24 11.79 -0.36 8.55
N ALA A 25 11.14 0.76 8.87
CA ALA A 25 9.85 1.16 8.32
C ALA A 25 9.81 1.18 6.78
N CYS A 26 10.86 1.71 6.13
CA CYS A 26 10.95 1.73 4.67
C CYS A 26 11.05 0.32 4.06
N HIS A 27 11.82 -0.57 4.68
CA HIS A 27 11.99 -1.95 4.21
C HIS A 27 10.68 -2.74 4.38
N PHE A 28 10.05 -2.61 5.54
CA PHE A 28 8.75 -3.21 5.83
C PHE A 28 7.71 -2.80 4.77
N LEU A 29 7.55 -1.49 4.56
CA LEU A 29 6.55 -0.98 3.60
C LEU A 29 6.83 -1.46 2.17
N SER A 30 8.09 -1.46 1.74
CA SER A 30 8.49 -1.96 0.42
C SER A 30 8.16 -3.45 0.26
N SER A 31 8.36 -4.26 1.30
CA SER A 31 8.03 -5.68 1.30
C SER A 31 6.52 -5.91 1.17
N CYS A 32 5.71 -5.13 1.90
CA CYS A 32 4.25 -5.17 1.76
C CYS A 32 3.81 -4.79 0.35
N GLN A 33 4.34 -3.70 -0.21
CA GLN A 33 3.96 -3.24 -1.55
C GLN A 33 4.34 -4.24 -2.64
N ALA A 34 5.49 -4.92 -2.52
CA ALA A 34 5.88 -5.99 -3.42
C ALA A 34 4.89 -7.17 -3.37
N TYR A 35 4.51 -7.61 -2.16
CA TYR A 35 3.52 -8.68 -1.98
C TYR A 35 2.16 -8.31 -2.58
N LEU A 36 1.69 -7.08 -2.31
CA LEU A 36 0.41 -6.57 -2.80
C LEU A 36 0.39 -6.43 -4.33
N SER A 37 1.50 -5.98 -4.93
CA SER A 37 1.61 -5.85 -6.39
C SER A 37 1.59 -7.22 -7.07
N LEU A 38 2.24 -8.22 -6.47
CA LEU A 38 2.22 -9.59 -6.98
C LEU A 38 0.82 -10.23 -6.85
N ASN A 39 0.07 -9.86 -5.82
CA ASN A 39 -1.25 -10.40 -5.50
C ASN A 39 -2.38 -9.39 -5.78
N GLU A 40 -2.19 -8.50 -6.77
CA GLU A 40 -3.10 -7.38 -7.04
C GLU A 40 -4.54 -7.81 -7.34
N ARG A 41 -4.73 -9.02 -7.89
CA ARG A 41 -6.05 -9.58 -8.18
C ARG A 41 -6.83 -9.94 -6.91
N ILE A 42 -6.12 -10.16 -5.81
CA ILE A 42 -6.67 -10.57 -4.51
C ILE A 42 -6.81 -9.34 -3.62
N TYR A 43 -5.77 -8.51 -3.57
CA TYR A 43 -5.77 -7.24 -2.83
C TYR A 43 -6.11 -6.07 -3.75
N ASN A 44 -7.27 -6.13 -4.39
CA ASN A 44 -7.71 -5.15 -5.39
C ASN A 44 -8.44 -3.93 -4.81
N THR A 45 -8.74 -3.92 -3.51
CA THR A 45 -9.39 -2.78 -2.83
C THR A 45 -8.43 -2.10 -1.86
N ASP A 46 -8.61 -0.80 -1.65
CA ASP A 46 -7.84 -0.05 -0.66
C ASP A 46 -8.00 -0.66 0.73
N LYS A 47 -9.23 -1.03 1.11
CA LYS A 47 -9.51 -1.72 2.38
C LYS A 47 -8.68 -2.99 2.54
N SER A 48 -8.62 -3.86 1.54
CA SER A 48 -7.88 -5.13 1.65
C SER A 48 -6.36 -4.91 1.71
N LYS A 49 -5.83 -3.93 0.99
CA LYS A 49 -4.41 -3.52 1.08
C LYS A 49 -4.06 -2.98 2.46
N ILE A 50 -4.90 -2.09 3.01
CA ILE A 50 -4.69 -1.47 4.32
C ILE A 50 -4.72 -2.54 5.42
N ILE A 51 -5.76 -3.38 5.44
CA ILE A 51 -5.88 -4.46 6.43
C ILE A 51 -4.69 -5.42 6.35
N PHE A 52 -4.20 -5.72 5.13
CA PHE A 52 -3.01 -6.55 4.97
C PHE A 52 -1.80 -5.95 5.70
N VAL A 53 -1.49 -4.66 5.49
CA VAL A 53 -0.35 -4.03 6.18
C VAL A 53 -0.55 -4.02 7.70
N LEU A 54 -1.75 -3.63 8.17
CA LEU A 54 -2.06 -3.57 9.59
C LEU A 54 -1.92 -4.94 10.28
N SER A 55 -2.17 -6.04 9.56
CA SER A 55 -2.03 -7.39 10.10
C SER A 55 -0.58 -7.77 10.46
N PHE A 56 0.41 -7.07 9.93
CA PHE A 56 1.83 -7.23 10.28
C PHE A 56 2.34 -6.13 11.21
N MET A 57 1.45 -5.40 11.89
CA MET A 57 1.79 -4.35 12.84
C MET A 57 1.19 -4.71 14.20
N GLN A 58 1.69 -5.76 14.83
CA GLN A 58 1.12 -6.29 16.07
C GLN A 58 1.95 -5.97 17.32
N GLU A 59 3.14 -5.39 17.15
CA GLU A 59 4.10 -5.21 18.24
C GLU A 59 4.33 -3.73 18.57
N LYS A 60 4.54 -3.46 19.87
CA LYS A 60 4.95 -2.16 20.42
C LYS A 60 4.13 -0.99 19.82
N ALA A 61 4.82 0.07 19.40
CA ALA A 61 4.21 1.30 18.89
C ALA A 61 3.45 1.08 17.57
N ALA A 62 3.89 0.15 16.73
CA ALA A 62 3.16 -0.22 15.52
C ALA A 62 1.83 -0.91 15.84
N GLY A 63 1.82 -1.79 16.86
CA GLY A 63 0.62 -2.43 17.39
C GLY A 63 -0.43 -1.44 17.87
N ASP A 64 -0.01 -0.47 18.69
CA ASP A 64 -0.91 0.57 19.20
C ASP A 64 -1.49 1.43 18.07
N TRP A 65 -0.64 1.82 17.11
CA TRP A 65 -1.07 2.60 15.95
C TRP A 65 -2.06 1.83 15.07
N ALA A 66 -1.80 0.54 14.81
CA ALA A 66 -2.67 -0.30 14.00
C ALA A 66 -4.02 -0.55 14.67
N THR A 67 -4.01 -0.75 15.99
CA THR A 67 -5.22 -0.88 16.82
C THR A 67 -6.06 0.39 16.74
N ASN A 68 -5.45 1.56 16.97
CA ASN A 68 -6.14 2.84 16.89
C ASN A 68 -6.78 3.07 15.51
N ARG A 69 -6.04 2.82 14.43
CA ARG A 69 -6.55 2.92 13.06
C ARG A 69 -7.75 2.01 12.81
N THR A 70 -7.67 0.77 13.27
CA THR A 70 -8.77 -0.19 13.12
C THR A 70 -10.00 0.25 13.92
N THR A 71 -9.81 0.75 15.15
CA THR A 71 -10.90 1.28 15.97
C THR A 71 -11.59 2.47 15.30
N VAL A 72 -10.83 3.43 14.77
CA VAL A 72 -11.39 4.59 14.05
C VAL A 72 -12.13 4.15 12.79
N ALA A 73 -11.56 3.23 12.01
CA ALA A 73 -12.18 2.75 10.78
C ALA A 73 -13.51 2.01 11.02
N LEU A 74 -13.61 1.29 12.14
CA LEU A 74 -14.82 0.56 12.51
C LEU A 74 -15.84 1.39 13.28
N ALA A 75 -15.43 2.55 13.83
CA ALA A 75 -16.33 3.44 14.53
C ALA A 75 -17.42 3.98 13.58
N PRO A 76 -18.69 4.03 14.04
CA PRO A 76 -19.78 4.57 13.25
C PRO A 76 -19.61 6.07 13.05
N ASN A 77 -19.78 6.51 11.82
CA ASN A 77 -19.82 7.92 11.48
C ASN A 77 -21.10 8.55 12.08
N PRO A 78 -20.99 9.67 12.82
CA PRO A 78 -22.12 10.27 13.53
C PRO A 78 -23.24 10.81 12.62
N THR A 79 -22.96 10.99 11.32
CA THR A 79 -23.92 11.51 10.35
C THR A 79 -24.58 10.40 9.54
N THR A 80 -23.83 9.35 9.18
CA THR A 80 -24.33 8.29 8.29
C THR A 80 -24.69 6.99 9.02
N ASN A 81 -24.32 6.84 10.29
CA ASN A 81 -24.45 5.61 11.09
C ASN A 81 -23.81 4.36 10.45
N THR A 82 -22.91 4.56 9.47
CA THR A 82 -22.11 3.50 8.85
C THR A 82 -20.67 3.57 9.37
N PRO A 83 -19.89 2.47 9.35
CA PRO A 83 -18.48 2.53 9.69
C PRO A 83 -17.74 3.60 8.88
N THR A 84 -16.84 4.34 9.53
CA THR A 84 -16.03 5.40 8.90
C THR A 84 -15.18 4.86 7.73
N GLY A 85 -14.78 3.59 7.82
CA GLY A 85 -14.00 2.91 6.81
C GLY A 85 -12.50 3.15 6.96
N PHE A 86 -11.69 2.38 6.23
CA PHE A 86 -10.23 2.44 6.31
C PHE A 86 -9.61 3.58 5.52
N GLY A 87 -10.42 4.38 4.80
CA GLY A 87 -9.94 5.43 3.91
C GLY A 87 -9.33 4.90 2.62
N THR A 88 -8.55 5.76 1.95
CA THR A 88 -7.87 5.40 0.70
C THR A 88 -6.48 4.84 0.97
N TRP A 89 -5.96 4.07 0.02
CA TRP A 89 -4.59 3.53 0.11
C TRP A 89 -3.54 4.65 0.16
N VAL A 90 -3.77 5.76 -0.54
CA VAL A 90 -2.87 6.92 -0.58
C VAL A 90 -2.79 7.60 0.79
N ASP A 91 -3.93 7.86 1.43
CA ASP A 91 -3.97 8.49 2.75
C ASP A 91 -3.30 7.61 3.80
N PHE A 92 -3.55 6.30 3.74
CA PHE A 92 -2.89 5.33 4.62
C PHE A 92 -1.36 5.40 4.50
N LEU A 93 -0.83 5.39 3.28
CA LEU A 93 0.62 5.46 3.04
C LEU A 93 1.24 6.77 3.55
N ASN A 94 0.52 7.89 3.40
CA ASN A 94 0.99 9.19 3.89
C ASN A 94 1.07 9.21 5.41
N ASP A 95 0.03 8.74 6.09
CA ASP A 95 0.02 8.66 7.55
C ASP A 95 1.06 7.68 8.08
N PHE A 96 1.27 6.54 7.41
CA PHE A 96 2.34 5.60 7.76
C PHE A 96 3.71 6.27 7.66
N ARG A 97 3.99 6.96 6.55
CA ARG A 97 5.25 7.70 6.37
C ARG A 97 5.43 8.77 7.43
N ASN A 98 4.42 9.60 7.67
CA ASN A 98 4.45 10.66 8.68
C ASN A 98 4.71 10.12 10.10
N THR A 99 4.24 8.90 10.39
CA THR A 99 4.38 8.29 11.71
C THR A 99 5.75 7.62 11.89
N PHE A 100 6.14 6.77 10.93
CA PHE A 100 7.25 5.82 11.10
C PHE A 100 8.48 6.12 10.26
N ILE A 101 8.39 6.96 9.23
CA ILE A 101 9.54 7.33 8.42
C ILE A 101 9.95 8.73 8.85
N THR A 102 11.15 8.87 9.40
CA THR A 102 11.72 10.18 9.67
C THR A 102 11.87 10.90 8.33
N THR A 103 11.04 11.91 8.09
CA THR A 103 11.35 12.95 7.12
C THR A 103 12.57 13.65 7.68
N ASP A 104 13.76 13.20 7.30
CA ASP A 104 14.97 13.99 7.49
C ASP A 104 14.73 15.25 6.65
N ASP A 105 14.36 16.33 7.35
CA ASP A 105 14.13 17.70 6.88
C ASP A 105 13.38 17.90 5.54
N SER A 106 12.08 18.27 5.65
CA SER A 106 11.23 19.19 4.85
C SER A 106 11.48 19.56 3.36
N ALA A 107 12.42 18.98 2.62
CA ALA A 107 12.64 19.25 1.20
C ALA A 107 12.08 18.15 0.28
N ASP A 108 11.84 16.94 0.79
CA ASP A 108 11.61 15.76 -0.07
C ASP A 108 10.15 15.35 -0.35
N ALA A 109 9.17 16.02 0.28
CA ALA A 109 7.77 15.78 -0.06
C ALA A 109 7.45 16.13 -1.52
N VAL A 110 8.18 17.11 -2.08
CA VAL A 110 8.04 17.52 -3.49
C VAL A 110 8.77 16.54 -4.42
N THR A 111 9.92 16.01 -4.01
CA THR A 111 10.77 15.13 -4.83
C THR A 111 10.21 13.72 -4.96
N ILE A 112 9.58 13.17 -3.91
CA ILE A 112 8.94 11.83 -4.00
C ILE A 112 7.71 11.88 -4.93
N SER A 113 6.91 12.94 -4.85
CA SER A 113 5.76 13.14 -5.75
C SER A 113 6.22 13.30 -7.20
N LEU A 114 7.27 14.09 -7.43
CA LEU A 114 7.82 14.31 -8.76
C LEU A 114 8.44 13.03 -9.35
N SER A 115 9.18 12.26 -8.54
CA SER A 115 9.81 11.01 -9.00
C SER A 115 8.80 9.91 -9.30
N ILE A 116 7.72 9.76 -8.53
CA ILE A 116 6.63 8.83 -8.87
C ILE A 116 5.95 9.25 -10.18
N HIS A 117 5.72 10.54 -10.40
CA HIS A 117 5.11 11.05 -11.63
C HIS A 117 6.02 10.81 -12.85
N LEU A 118 7.34 11.05 -12.72
CA LEU A 118 8.31 10.73 -13.77
C LEU A 118 8.38 9.22 -14.07
N ILE A 119 8.40 8.36 -13.05
CA ILE A 119 8.47 6.89 -13.24
C ILE A 119 7.22 6.37 -13.94
N THR A 120 6.04 6.88 -13.56
CA THR A 120 4.76 6.46 -14.17
C THR A 120 4.65 6.98 -15.62
N SER A 121 5.12 8.20 -15.88
CA SER A 121 5.17 8.79 -17.22
C SER A 121 6.15 8.06 -18.15
N LEU A 122 7.31 7.64 -17.62
CA LEU A 122 8.29 6.84 -18.37
C LEU A 122 7.77 5.42 -18.66
N ARG A 123 7.11 4.78 -17.69
CA ARG A 123 6.44 3.48 -17.86
C ARG A 123 5.37 3.51 -18.96
N LEU A 124 4.54 4.57 -19.00
CA LEU A 124 3.51 4.73 -20.02
C LEU A 124 4.11 4.93 -21.41
N SER A 125 5.21 5.70 -21.50
CA SER A 125 5.94 5.95 -22.75
C SER A 125 6.57 4.67 -23.33
N ILE A 126 7.19 3.84 -22.49
CA ILE A 126 7.75 2.54 -22.92
C ILE A 126 6.64 1.61 -23.44
N HIS A 127 5.47 1.61 -22.79
CA HIS A 127 4.32 0.83 -23.24
C HIS A 127 3.79 1.31 -24.60
N LEU A 128 3.68 2.63 -24.80
CA LEU A 128 3.27 3.23 -26.08
C LEU A 128 4.25 2.90 -27.22
N ILE A 129 5.56 3.00 -26.96
CA ILE A 129 6.61 2.69 -27.95
C ILE A 129 6.57 1.21 -28.34
N SER A 130 6.38 0.32 -27.36
CA SER A 130 6.26 -1.13 -27.62
C SER A 130 5.02 -1.47 -28.45
N SER A 131 3.89 -0.80 -28.18
CA SER A 131 2.66 -0.98 -28.96
C SER A 131 2.75 -0.44 -30.39
N LEU A 132 3.47 0.68 -30.61
CA LEU A 132 3.72 1.23 -31.95
C LEU A 132 4.65 0.32 -32.78
N CYS A 133 5.66 -0.28 -32.16
CA CYS A 133 6.60 -1.18 -32.84
C CYS A 133 5.93 -2.50 -33.28
N LEU A 134 4.92 -2.96 -32.54
CA LEU A 134 4.12 -4.15 -32.89
C LEU A 134 3.08 -3.87 -33.99
N LEU A 135 2.70 -2.62 -34.24
CA LEU A 135 1.76 -2.23 -35.29
C LEU A 135 2.44 -1.98 -36.65
N GLN A 136 3.77 -2.00 -36.72
CA GLN A 136 4.55 -1.83 -37.95
C GLN A 136 5.20 -3.13 -38.48
N GLN A 137 4.78 -4.29 -37.97
CA GLN A 137 5.13 -5.62 -38.48
C GLN A 137 3.87 -6.33 -38.97
#